data_AF-A0A952GC02-F1
#
_entry.id   AF-A0A952GC02-F1
#
_cell.length_a   1.000
_cell.length_b   1.000
_cell.length_c   1.000
_cell.angle_alpha   90.00
_cell.angle_beta   90.00
_cell.angle_gamma   90.00
#
_symmetry.space_group_name_H-M   'P 1'
#
loop_
_entity.id
_entity.type
_entity.pdbx_description
1 polymer ?
#
loop_
_entity_poly.entity_id
_entity_poly.type
_entity_poly.pdbx_seq_one_letter_code
_entity_poly.pdbx_strand_id
1 'polypeptide(L)' 'MILNLARRAHNHNWALDPIVRSLLDTDFYKLLMLQYIWKHFRDVQVTFSVVNRKPTVRL' A
#
# COMPACT_ATOMS: atom_id res chain seq x y z
N MET A 1 8.75 5.87 -16.75
CA MET A 1 9.81 4.89 -16.41
C MET A 1 9.17 3.51 -16.37
N ILE A 2 9.52 2.61 -17.30
CA ILE A 2 8.92 1.27 -17.42
C ILE A 2 9.54 0.33 -16.37
N LEU A 3 8.70 -0.35 -15.61
CA LEU A 3 9.10 -1.38 -14.64
C LEU A 3 9.55 -2.65 -15.37
N ASN A 4 10.83 -3.00 -15.30
CA ASN A 4 11.36 -4.22 -15.93
C ASN A 4 11.27 -5.42 -14.97
N LEU A 5 10.21 -6.23 -15.14
CA LEU A 5 9.93 -7.40 -14.30
C LEU A 5 10.97 -8.51 -14.48
N ALA A 6 11.48 -8.72 -15.69
CA ALA A 6 12.49 -9.75 -15.99
C ALA A 6 13.82 -9.48 -15.27
N ARG A 7 14.25 -8.21 -15.23
CA ARG A 7 15.46 -7.79 -14.49
C ARG A 7 15.27 -7.93 -12.98
N ARG A 8 14.07 -7.63 -12.47
CA ARG A 8 13.69 -7.81 -11.05
C ARG A 8 13.81 -9.27 -10.58
N ALA A 9 13.38 -10.23 -11.41
CA ALA A 9 13.43 -11.66 -11.09
C ALA A 9 14.83 -12.28 -11.23
N HIS A 10 15.64 -11.80 -12.18
CA HIS A 10 16.95 -12.39 -12.50
C HIS A 10 18.09 -11.87 -11.60
N ASN A 11 18.04 -10.59 -11.20
CA ASN A 11 19.05 -10.02 -10.31
C ASN A 11 18.76 -10.38 -8.85
N HIS A 12 19.31 -11.50 -8.39
CA HIS A 12 19.34 -11.90 -6.98
C HIS A 12 20.27 -11.04 -6.09
N ASN A 13 20.76 -9.90 -6.61
CA ASN A 13 21.72 -9.02 -5.93
C ASN A 13 21.06 -7.93 -5.07
N TRP A 14 19.74 -7.83 -5.05
CA TRP A 14 19.04 -6.92 -4.14
C TRP A 14 18.72 -7.64 -2.84
N ALA A 15 19.39 -7.26 -1.76
CA ALA A 15 19.10 -7.77 -0.43
C ALA A 15 17.64 -7.51 -0.01
N LEU A 16 16.99 -6.46 -0.54
CA LEU A 16 15.59 -6.09 -0.33
C LEU A 16 15.02 -5.33 -1.55
N ASP A 17 13.93 -5.83 -2.14
CA ASP A 17 13.13 -5.11 -3.16
C ASP A 17 11.72 -4.83 -2.63
N PRO A 18 11.48 -3.67 -1.99
CA PRO A 18 10.21 -3.41 -1.32
C PRO A 18 9.05 -3.20 -2.32
N ILE A 19 7.89 -3.80 -2.02
CA ILE A 19 6.66 -3.66 -2.81
C ILE A 19 6.09 -2.24 -2.65
N VAL A 20 5.98 -1.77 -1.41
CA VAL A 20 5.58 -0.40 -1.08
C VAL A 20 6.83 0.45 -0.94
N ARG A 21 6.95 1.50 -1.75
CA ARG A 21 8.22 2.23 -1.90
C ARG A 21 8.34 3.50 -1.08
N SER A 22 7.22 4.06 -0.64
CA SER A 22 7.20 5.28 0.19
C SER A 22 5.86 5.44 0.91
N LEU A 23 5.76 6.35 1.87
CA LEU A 23 4.48 6.75 2.47
C LEU A 23 3.52 7.42 1.48
N LEU A 24 4.04 7.94 0.36
CA LEU A 24 3.28 8.54 -0.72
C LEU A 24 2.83 7.53 -1.78
N ASP A 25 3.22 6.25 -1.63
CA ASP A 25 2.82 5.15 -2.51
C ASP A 25 1.41 4.66 -2.14
N THR A 26 0.45 5.58 -2.23
CA THR A 26 -0.96 5.40 -1.86
C THR A 26 -1.83 6.33 -2.69
N ASP A 27 -3.14 6.06 -2.73
CA ASP A 27 -4.11 6.96 -3.35
C ASP A 27 -4.15 8.33 -2.66
N PHE A 28 -4.18 9.39 -3.46
CA PHE A 28 -4.13 10.78 -2.98
C PHE A 28 -5.23 11.12 -1.97
N TYR A 29 -6.44 10.55 -2.15
CA TYR A 29 -7.57 10.83 -1.27
C TYR A 29 -7.29 10.42 0.19
N LYS A 30 -6.44 9.42 0.44
CA LYS A 30 -6.11 8.99 1.80
C LYS A 30 -5.33 10.05 2.57
N LEU A 31 -4.51 10.86 1.89
CA LEU A 31 -3.77 11.96 2.53
C LEU A 31 -4.72 13.11 2.92
N LEU A 32 -5.69 13.42 2.06
CA LEU A 32 -6.73 14.41 2.36
C LEU A 32 -7.64 13.95 3.51
N MET A 33 -8.06 12.67 3.48
CA MET A 33 -8.82 12.08 4.58
C MET A 33 -8.01 12.07 5.88
N LEU A 34 -6.73 11.73 5.83
CA LEU A 34 -5.84 11.74 6.99
C LEU A 34 -5.77 13.14 7.62
N GLN A 35 -5.57 14.19 6.81
CA GLN A 35 -5.55 15.57 7.31
C GLN A 35 -6.87 15.95 7.99
N TYR A 36 -8.00 15.60 7.37
CA TYR A 36 -9.33 15.88 7.91
C TYR A 36 -9.58 15.16 9.24
N ILE A 37 -9.30 13.84 9.29
CA ILE A 37 -9.47 13.02 10.50
C ILE A 37 -8.54 13.52 11.61
N TRP A 38 -7.29 13.86 11.28
CA TRP A 38 -6.33 14.36 12.26
C TRP A 38 -6.78 15.68 12.91
N LYS A 39 -7.47 16.54 12.17
CA LYS A 39 -7.97 17.83 12.66
C LYS A 39 -9.27 17.72 13.47
N HIS A 40 -10.16 16.79 13.12
CA HIS A 40 -11.52 16.74 13.67
C HIS A 40 -11.83 15.53 14.54
N PHE A 41 -11.12 14.43 14.37
CA PHE A 41 -11.43 13.12 14.97
C PHE A 41 -10.17 12.40 15.47
N ARG A 42 -9.22 13.15 16.03
CA ARG A 42 -7.89 12.65 16.42
C ARG A 42 -7.94 11.45 17.38
N ASP A 43 -8.90 11.43 18.29
CA ASP A 43 -8.98 10.44 19.36
C ASP A 43 -9.96 9.29 19.04
N VAL A 44 -10.54 9.28 17.84
CA VAL A 44 -11.49 8.23 17.42
C VAL A 44 -10.73 6.98 16.99
N GLN A 45 -11.02 5.87 17.64
CA GLN A 45 -10.45 4.56 17.30
C GLN A 45 -11.30 3.85 16.25
N VAL A 46 -10.65 3.25 15.25
CA VAL A 46 -11.29 2.49 14.17
C VAL A 46 -10.56 1.19 13.91
N THR A 47 -11.25 0.19 13.37
CA THR A 47 -10.67 -1.11 12.98
C THR A 47 -10.86 -1.33 11.49
N PHE A 48 -9.80 -1.75 10.78
CA PHE A 48 -9.86 -2.11 9.36
C PHE A 48 -9.85 -3.62 9.19
N SER A 49 -10.60 -4.12 8.22
CA SER A 49 -10.55 -5.51 7.77
C SER A 49 -10.39 -5.56 6.25
N VAL A 50 -9.65 -6.56 5.76
CA VAL A 50 -9.48 -6.82 4.33
C VAL A 50 -10.27 -8.07 3.99
N VAL A 51 -11.18 -7.96 3.02
CA VAL A 51 -12.05 -9.06 2.60
C VAL A 51 -11.79 -9.35 1.12
N ASN A 52 -11.36 -10.58 0.83
CA ASN A 52 -11.33 -11.07 -0.54
C ASN A 52 -12.75 -11.44 -0.99
N ARG A 53 -13.23 -10.79 -2.06
CA ARG A 53 -14.56 -11.06 -2.64
C ARG A 53 -14.53 -12.07 -3.79
N LYS A 54 -13.37 -12.61 -4.15
CA LYS A 54 -13.21 -13.62 -5.21
C LYS A 54 -12.81 -14.98 -4.61
N PRO A 55 -13.74 -15.93 -4.48
CA PRO A 55 -13.48 -17.21 -3.79
C PRO A 55 -12.51 -18.13 -4.55
N THR A 56 -12.35 -17.92 -5.86
CA THR A 56 -11.41 -18.68 -6.68
C THR A 56 -9.95 -18.29 -6.46
N VAL A 57 -9.70 -17.08 -5.93
CA VAL A 57 -8.35 -16.60 -5.60
C VAL A 57 -8.14 -16.81 -4.11
N ARG A 58 -7.10 -17.55 -3.72
CA ARG A 58 -6.72 -17.70 -2.31
C ARG A 58 -5.75 -16.58 -1.95
N LEU A 59 -6.04 -15.86 -0.85
CA LEU A 59 -5.14 -14.89 -0.23
C LEU A 59 -4.48 -15.53 0.99
#